data_AF-H2EYR9-F1
#
_entry.id   AF-H2EYR9-F1
#
_cell.length_a   1.000
_cell.length_b   1.000
_cell.length_c   1.000
_cell.angle_alpha   90.00
_cell.angle_beta   90.00
_cell.angle_gamma   90.00
#
_symmetry.space_group_name_H-M   'P 1'
#
loop_
_entity.id
_entity.type
_entity.pdbx_description
1 polymer ?
#
loop_
_entity_poly.entity_id
_entity_poly.type
_entity_poly.pdbx_seq_one_letter_code
_entity_poly.pdbx_strand_id
1 'polypeptide(L)'
;HYVLLLCSFKEQLQQHVRVHAMEAVMACWELEQSLQSLTGVSPGEGTGATMSDDDDDQEDSETNIYDGSLDVHDTMGFGPLVPTESERSLMERVRHELKHELKQDYKEKIVDIREEILRKRRAGKLPGDTTSTLKAWWQSHSKWPYPTEDDKARLVQETGLQLKQI
;
A
#
# COMPACT_ATOMS: atom_id res chain seq x y z
N HIS A 1 48.98 -15.46 -45.57
CA HIS A 1 47.58 -14.98 -45.44
C HIS A 1 46.78 -15.79 -44.43
N TYR A 2 46.45 -17.07 -44.67
CA TYR A 2 45.56 -17.86 -43.79
C TYR A 2 45.98 -17.91 -42.30
N VAL A 3 47.26 -18.11 -41.99
CA VAL A 3 47.77 -18.14 -40.60
C VAL A 3 47.51 -16.82 -39.85
N LEU A 4 47.67 -15.66 -40.52
CA LEU A 4 47.43 -14.36 -39.91
C LEU A 4 45.93 -14.15 -39.60
N LEU A 5 45.04 -14.63 -40.48
CA LEU A 5 43.59 -14.59 -40.27
C LEU A 5 43.16 -15.45 -39.06
N LEU A 6 43.77 -16.63 -38.89
CA LEU A 6 43.53 -17.47 -37.71
C LEU A 6 44.05 -16.82 -36.41
N CYS A 7 45.21 -16.13 -36.46
CA CYS A 7 45.71 -15.37 -35.31
C CYS A 7 44.75 -14.24 -34.93
N SER A 8 44.32 -13.41 -35.89
CA SER A 8 43.38 -12.30 -35.61
C SER A 8 42.02 -12.81 -35.10
N PHE A 9 41.51 -13.92 -35.63
CA PHE A 9 40.26 -14.52 -35.15
C PHE A 9 40.41 -15.08 -33.72
N LYS A 10 41.53 -15.73 -33.41
CA LYS A 10 41.85 -16.20 -32.05
C LYS A 10 41.92 -15.03 -31.07
N GLU A 11 42.58 -13.94 -31.43
CA GLU A 11 42.70 -12.73 -30.60
C GLU A 11 41.32 -12.09 -30.37
N GLN A 12 40.51 -11.94 -31.42
CA GLN A 12 39.16 -11.40 -31.33
C GLN A 12 38.24 -12.26 -30.46
N LEU A 13 38.28 -13.59 -30.61
CA LEU A 13 37.50 -14.52 -29.78
C LEU A 13 37.94 -14.47 -28.31
N GLN A 14 39.26 -14.45 -28.05
CA GLN A 14 39.78 -14.30 -26.69
C GLN A 14 39.37 -12.96 -26.06
N GLN A 15 39.35 -11.86 -26.83
CA GLN A 15 38.91 -10.56 -26.33
C GLN A 15 37.40 -10.56 -26.02
N HIS A 16 36.58 -11.14 -26.90
CA HIS A 16 35.13 -11.26 -26.69
C HIS A 16 34.80 -12.08 -25.42
N VAL A 17 35.51 -13.19 -25.18
CA VAL A 17 35.34 -13.99 -23.96
C VAL A 17 35.83 -13.25 -22.71
N ARG A 18 36.97 -12.54 -22.77
CA ARG A 18 37.51 -11.80 -21.62
C ARG A 18 36.67 -10.59 -21.22
N VAL A 19 36.05 -9.91 -22.19
CA VAL A 19 35.29 -8.68 -21.95
C VAL A 19 33.81 -9.02 -21.89
N HIS A 20 33.17 -9.23 -23.03
CA HIS A 20 31.71 -9.31 -23.13
C HIS A 20 31.09 -10.51 -22.42
N ALA A 21 31.72 -11.69 -22.46
CA ALA A 21 31.19 -12.84 -21.71
C ALA A 21 31.36 -12.65 -20.19
N MET A 22 32.43 -12.00 -19.73
CA MET A 22 32.64 -11.69 -18.32
C MET A 22 31.70 -10.58 -17.83
N GLU A 23 31.53 -9.51 -18.63
CA GLU A 23 30.54 -8.45 -18.40
C GLU A 23 29.12 -9.02 -18.28
N ALA A 24 28.72 -9.93 -19.19
CA ALA A 24 27.41 -10.57 -19.14
C ALA A 24 27.22 -11.42 -17.88
N VAL A 25 28.22 -12.21 -17.48
CA VAL A 25 28.16 -13.02 -16.24
C VAL A 25 28.06 -12.13 -15.00
N MET A 26 28.83 -11.03 -14.93
CA MET A 26 28.73 -10.08 -13.82
C MET A 26 27.36 -9.40 -13.78
N ALA A 27 26.83 -8.95 -14.92
CA ALA A 27 25.50 -8.33 -14.98
C ALA A 27 24.37 -9.30 -14.59
N CYS A 28 24.45 -10.56 -15.00
CA CYS A 28 23.51 -11.61 -14.55
C CYS A 28 23.58 -11.80 -13.03
N TRP A 29 24.78 -11.85 -12.45
CA TRP A 29 24.97 -11.97 -11.00
C TRP A 29 24.46 -10.72 -10.24
N GLU A 30 24.68 -9.51 -10.74
CA GLU A 30 24.15 -8.27 -10.16
C GLU A 30 22.61 -8.24 -10.15
N LEU A 31 21.98 -8.68 -11.24
CA LEU A 31 20.52 -8.84 -11.30
C LEU A 31 20.02 -9.91 -10.31
N GLU A 32 20.76 -11.02 -10.18
CA GLU A 32 20.46 -12.10 -9.24
C GLU A 32 20.48 -11.62 -7.78
N GLN A 33 21.56 -10.92 -7.38
CA GLN A 33 21.69 -10.31 -6.06
C GLN A 33 20.61 -9.24 -5.81
N SER A 34 20.28 -8.43 -6.81
CA SER A 34 19.21 -7.44 -6.73
C SER A 34 17.86 -8.10 -6.47
N LEU A 35 17.52 -9.16 -7.22
CA LEU A 35 16.28 -9.91 -7.05
C LEU A 35 16.21 -10.59 -5.68
N GLN A 36 17.31 -11.22 -5.24
CA GLN A 36 17.40 -11.86 -3.93
C GLN A 36 17.26 -10.83 -2.79
N SER A 37 17.84 -9.63 -2.92
CA SER A 37 17.68 -8.57 -1.92
C SER A 37 16.24 -8.04 -1.81
N LEU A 38 15.51 -8.00 -2.94
CA LEU A 38 14.14 -7.48 -3.01
C LEU A 38 13.09 -8.51 -2.56
N THR A 39 13.33 -9.80 -2.83
CA THR A 39 12.32 -10.87 -2.63
C THR A 39 12.65 -11.81 -1.47
N GLY A 40 13.91 -11.87 -1.07
CA GLY A 40 14.45 -12.85 -0.11
C GLY A 40 14.58 -14.27 -0.67
N VAL A 41 14.28 -14.51 -1.95
CA VAL A 41 14.32 -15.86 -2.57
C VAL A 41 15.67 -16.12 -3.22
N SER A 42 16.23 -17.31 -3.01
CA SER A 42 17.47 -17.75 -3.67
C SER A 42 17.17 -18.53 -4.96
N PRO A 43 17.79 -18.21 -6.11
CA PRO A 43 17.48 -18.88 -7.39
C PRO A 43 17.87 -20.37 -7.50
N GLY A 44 18.53 -20.94 -6.47
CA GLY A 44 18.93 -22.35 -6.45
C GLY A 44 17.86 -23.35 -5.99
N GLU A 45 16.75 -22.91 -5.40
CA GLU A 45 15.75 -23.80 -4.76
C GLU A 45 14.66 -24.30 -5.73
N GLY A 46 14.93 -24.25 -7.04
CA GLY A 46 14.09 -24.84 -8.08
C GLY A 46 14.25 -26.36 -8.23
N THR A 47 14.17 -27.14 -7.14
CA THR A 47 14.05 -28.59 -7.26
C THR A 47 12.72 -28.93 -7.91
N GLY A 48 12.77 -29.47 -9.13
CA GLY A 48 11.57 -29.89 -9.88
C GLY A 48 10.74 -30.87 -9.06
N ALA A 49 9.60 -30.41 -8.56
CA ALA A 49 8.69 -31.19 -7.76
C ALA A 49 7.92 -32.17 -8.64
N THR A 50 8.54 -33.31 -8.96
CA THR A 50 7.80 -34.50 -9.41
C THR A 50 7.59 -35.43 -8.22
N MET A 51 6.32 -35.60 -7.86
CA MET A 51 5.76 -36.60 -6.94
C MET A 51 5.96 -36.38 -5.42
N SER A 52 4.87 -35.98 -4.74
CA SER A 52 4.41 -36.65 -3.52
C SER A 52 2.89 -36.50 -3.40
N ASP A 53 2.20 -37.64 -3.22
CA ASP A 53 0.75 -37.79 -3.09
C ASP A 53 0.19 -37.36 -1.72
N ASP A 54 -1.14 -37.15 -1.68
CA ASP A 54 -2.13 -37.35 -0.59
C ASP A 54 -1.91 -36.65 0.78
N ASP A 55 -2.93 -36.24 1.56
CA ASP A 55 -4.38 -36.54 1.54
C ASP A 55 -5.20 -35.33 2.11
N ASP A 56 -6.55 -35.43 2.04
CA ASP A 56 -7.60 -34.44 2.39
C ASP A 56 -7.50 -33.65 3.72
N ASP A 57 -8.05 -32.42 3.76
CA ASP A 57 -9.29 -32.14 4.54
C ASP A 57 -10.00 -30.79 4.25
N GLN A 58 -11.31 -30.74 4.54
CA GLN A 58 -12.32 -29.70 4.21
C GLN A 58 -12.38 -28.58 5.31
N GLU A 59 -12.88 -27.33 5.18
CA GLU A 59 -13.72 -26.56 4.23
C GLU A 59 -13.16 -25.11 4.02
N ASP A 60 -13.55 -24.40 2.93
CA ASP A 60 -14.65 -23.40 2.94
C ASP A 60 -14.65 -22.39 1.72
N SER A 61 -15.82 -22.26 1.09
CA SER A 61 -16.34 -21.08 0.35
C SER A 61 -15.70 -20.52 -0.96
N GLU A 62 -16.41 -20.85 -2.06
CA GLU A 62 -16.80 -20.00 -3.20
C GLU A 62 -15.83 -19.65 -4.37
N THR A 63 -16.02 -20.43 -5.44
CA THR A 63 -16.28 -19.95 -6.82
C THR A 63 -15.17 -19.21 -7.58
N ASN A 64 -14.56 -19.91 -8.53
CA ASN A 64 -14.53 -19.45 -9.92
C ASN A 64 -14.46 -20.61 -10.92
N ILE A 65 -15.61 -20.92 -11.51
CA ILE A 65 -15.70 -21.79 -12.68
C ILE A 65 -15.38 -20.94 -13.91
N TYR A 66 -14.17 -21.09 -14.45
CA TYR A 66 -13.90 -20.76 -15.84
C TYR A 66 -13.01 -21.84 -16.46
N ASP A 67 -13.60 -23.02 -16.62
CA ASP A 67 -13.10 -24.01 -17.57
C ASP A 67 -13.22 -23.43 -18.98
N GLY A 68 -12.06 -23.12 -19.56
CA GLY A 68 -11.90 -22.58 -20.90
C GLY A 68 -11.00 -23.48 -21.74
N SER A 69 -11.32 -24.78 -21.79
CA SER A 69 -10.83 -25.78 -22.75
C SER A 69 -10.11 -25.18 -23.98
N LEU A 70 -8.79 -25.39 -24.02
CA LEU A 70 -7.95 -25.08 -25.17
C LEU A 70 -6.88 -26.17 -25.34
N ASP A 71 -7.34 -27.36 -25.67
CA ASP A 71 -6.52 -28.48 -26.15
C ASP A 71 -5.77 -28.10 -27.44
N VAL A 72 -4.56 -27.53 -27.34
CA VAL A 72 -3.58 -27.50 -28.44
C VAL A 72 -2.15 -27.61 -27.90
N HIS A 73 -1.55 -28.79 -28.12
CA HIS A 73 -0.12 -28.98 -28.44
C HIS A 73 0.91 -29.11 -27.29
N ASP A 74 0.80 -30.18 -26.51
CA ASP A 74 1.97 -30.86 -25.95
C ASP A 74 2.93 -31.30 -27.07
N THR A 75 4.17 -30.84 -27.03
CA THR A 75 5.28 -31.35 -27.89
C THR A 75 6.66 -31.23 -27.24
N MET A 76 6.75 -30.59 -26.07
CA MET A 76 7.81 -30.81 -25.09
C MET A 76 7.13 -30.86 -23.72
N GLY A 77 7.34 -31.93 -22.94
CA GLY A 77 6.57 -32.25 -21.74
C GLY A 77 6.86 -31.34 -20.53
N PHE A 78 6.53 -30.05 -20.65
CA PHE A 78 6.36 -29.12 -19.54
C PHE A 78 4.86 -28.86 -19.41
N GLY A 79 4.24 -29.52 -18.43
CA GLY A 79 2.84 -29.25 -18.07
C GLY A 79 2.65 -27.83 -17.51
N PRO A 80 1.42 -27.47 -17.10
CA PRO A 80 1.12 -26.14 -16.56
C PRO A 80 2.13 -25.72 -15.49
N LEU A 81 2.75 -24.55 -15.67
CA LEU A 81 3.79 -24.03 -14.79
C LEU A 81 3.20 -23.62 -13.44
N VAL A 82 3.04 -24.58 -12.53
CA VAL A 82 2.66 -24.31 -11.14
C VAL A 82 3.85 -23.63 -10.45
N PRO A 83 3.69 -22.44 -9.84
CA PRO A 83 4.77 -21.76 -9.14
C PRO A 83 5.40 -22.65 -8.06
N THR A 84 6.71 -22.48 -7.85
CA THR A 84 7.46 -23.15 -6.77
C THR A 84 6.97 -22.74 -5.39
N GLU A 85 7.31 -23.51 -4.36
CA GLU A 85 6.92 -23.20 -2.97
C GLU A 85 7.48 -21.84 -2.51
N SER A 86 8.72 -21.50 -2.90
CA SER A 86 9.34 -20.21 -2.60
C SER A 86 8.65 -19.03 -3.30
N GLU A 87 8.21 -19.20 -4.55
CA GLU A 87 7.39 -18.21 -5.27
C GLU A 87 6.01 -18.04 -4.62
N ARG A 88 5.32 -19.13 -4.22
CA ARG A 88 4.04 -19.06 -3.48
C ARG A 88 4.22 -18.32 -2.15
N SER A 89 5.27 -18.65 -1.40
CA SER A 89 5.62 -18.01 -0.13
C SER A 89 5.94 -16.53 -0.29
N LEU A 90 6.63 -16.14 -1.38
CA LEU A 90 6.87 -14.74 -1.74
C LEU A 90 5.55 -14.01 -2.05
N MET A 91 4.71 -14.57 -2.92
CA MET A 91 3.41 -13.98 -3.27
C MET A 91 2.54 -13.77 -2.03
N GLU A 92 2.56 -14.71 -1.10
CA GLU A 92 1.79 -14.62 0.14
C GLU A 92 2.32 -13.53 1.08
N ARG A 93 3.65 -13.38 1.22
CA ARG A 93 4.26 -12.25 1.96
C ARG A 93 3.87 -10.90 1.35
N VAL A 94 4.04 -10.74 0.04
CA VAL A 94 3.70 -9.49 -0.69
C VAL A 94 2.21 -9.17 -0.54
N ARG A 95 1.33 -10.17 -0.62
CA ARG A 95 -0.11 -10.02 -0.38
C ARG A 95 -0.40 -9.55 1.04
N HIS A 96 0.31 -10.08 2.04
CA HIS A 96 0.18 -9.69 3.44
C HIS A 96 0.69 -8.26 3.70
N GLU A 97 1.83 -7.89 3.14
CA GLU A 97 2.44 -6.54 3.24
C GLU A 97 1.52 -5.49 2.62
N LEU A 98 1.10 -5.66 1.36
CA LEU A 98 0.19 -4.75 0.68
C LEU A 98 -1.16 -4.61 1.42
N LYS A 99 -1.71 -5.72 1.92
CA LYS A 99 -2.93 -5.72 2.75
C LYS A 99 -2.74 -5.01 4.09
N HIS A 100 -1.53 -5.00 4.64
CA HIS A 100 -1.19 -4.28 5.85
C HIS A 100 -1.04 -2.78 5.57
N GLU A 101 -0.27 -2.39 4.55
CA GLU A 101 -0.07 -0.99 4.13
C GLU A 101 -1.41 -0.30 3.86
N LEU A 102 -2.23 -0.84 2.96
CA LEU A 102 -3.56 -0.28 2.66
C LEU A 102 -4.40 -0.11 3.95
N LYS A 103 -4.36 -1.08 4.86
CA LYS A 103 -5.10 -0.98 6.13
C LYS A 103 -4.59 0.12 7.05
N GLN A 104 -3.28 0.39 7.09
CA GLN A 104 -2.74 1.49 7.89
C GLN A 104 -3.05 2.84 7.23
N ASP A 105 -2.82 2.99 5.93
CA ASP A 105 -3.07 4.23 5.18
C ASP A 105 -4.54 4.66 5.28
N TYR A 106 -5.49 3.74 5.06
CA TYR A 106 -6.91 4.04 5.22
C TYR A 106 -7.28 4.37 6.68
N LYS A 107 -6.66 3.70 7.66
CA LYS A 107 -6.91 3.96 9.08
C LYS A 107 -6.40 5.34 9.49
N GLU A 108 -5.20 5.74 9.07
CA GLU A 108 -4.66 7.08 9.26
C GLU A 108 -5.57 8.11 8.58
N LYS A 109 -5.99 7.86 7.34
CA LYS A 109 -6.89 8.76 6.63
C LYS A 109 -8.26 8.94 7.29
N ILE A 110 -8.78 7.89 7.92
CA ILE A 110 -10.01 7.96 8.72
C ILE A 110 -9.80 8.81 9.98
N VAL A 111 -8.62 8.76 10.62
CA VAL A 111 -8.29 9.63 11.76
C VAL A 111 -8.23 11.09 11.32
N ASP A 112 -7.49 11.42 10.25
CA ASP A 112 -7.46 12.77 9.66
C ASP A 112 -8.85 13.34 9.43
N ILE A 113 -9.70 12.58 8.74
CA ILE A 113 -11.07 12.99 8.39
C ILE A 113 -11.91 13.19 9.66
N ARG A 114 -11.77 12.31 10.66
CA ARG A 114 -12.46 12.42 11.95
C ARG A 114 -12.02 13.66 12.72
N GLU A 115 -10.74 13.99 12.72
CA GLU A 115 -10.20 15.20 13.35
C GLU A 115 -10.65 16.46 12.62
N GLU A 116 -10.64 16.47 11.29
CA GLU A 116 -11.13 17.61 10.50
C GLU A 116 -12.63 17.84 10.69
N ILE A 117 -13.44 16.77 10.74
CA ILE A 117 -14.86 16.86 11.12
C ILE A 117 -15.02 17.43 12.54
N LEU A 118 -14.23 16.96 13.51
CA LEU A 118 -14.25 17.47 14.88
C LEU A 118 -13.84 18.95 14.95
N ARG A 119 -12.84 19.36 14.17
CA ARG A 119 -12.35 20.73 14.04
C ARG A 119 -13.42 21.63 13.44
N LYS A 120 -14.00 21.27 12.29
CA LYS A 120 -15.14 22.00 11.68
C LYS A 120 -16.37 22.07 12.59
N ARG A 121 -16.65 21.01 13.37
CA ARG A 121 -17.76 20.98 14.36
C ARG A 121 -17.49 21.82 15.61
N ARG A 122 -16.24 22.23 15.86
CA ARG A 122 -15.84 23.16 16.94
C ARG A 122 -15.64 24.59 16.42
N ALA A 123 -15.27 24.76 15.16
CA ALA A 123 -15.15 26.06 14.50
C ALA A 123 -16.47 26.85 14.62
N GLY A 124 -16.39 28.13 14.94
CA GLY A 124 -17.55 29.00 15.12
C GLY A 124 -18.37 28.75 16.39
N LYS A 125 -18.06 27.75 17.22
CA LYS A 125 -18.70 27.62 18.54
C LYS A 125 -18.10 28.61 19.52
N LEU A 126 -18.98 29.38 20.15
CA LEU A 126 -18.66 30.14 21.35
C LEU A 126 -18.21 29.17 22.46
N PRO A 127 -17.34 29.60 23.40
CA PRO A 127 -17.04 28.84 24.60
C PRO A 127 -18.31 28.32 25.31
N GLY A 128 -18.21 27.16 25.96
CA GLY A 128 -19.36 26.55 26.64
C GLY A 128 -19.97 27.47 27.70
N ASP A 129 -19.10 28.14 28.44
CA ASP A 129 -19.47 29.03 29.55
C ASP A 129 -20.18 30.30 29.05
N THR A 130 -19.67 30.93 27.99
CA THR A 130 -20.30 32.12 27.38
C THR A 130 -21.65 31.80 26.76
N THR A 131 -21.77 30.62 26.13
CA THR A 131 -23.04 30.11 25.61
C THR A 131 -24.07 29.89 26.74
N SER A 132 -23.61 29.55 27.95
CA SER A 132 -24.48 29.40 29.13
C SER A 132 -25.04 30.75 29.58
N THR A 133 -24.20 31.79 29.68
CA THR A 133 -24.63 33.16 30.03
C THR A 133 -25.64 33.72 29.03
N LEU A 134 -25.36 33.61 27.73
CA LEU A 134 -26.28 34.05 26.67
C LEU A 134 -27.63 33.32 26.74
N LYS A 135 -27.63 32.01 27.00
CA LYS A 135 -28.86 31.23 27.20
C LYS A 135 -29.62 31.65 28.46
N ALA A 136 -28.92 31.89 29.57
CA ALA A 136 -29.56 32.33 30.82
C ALA A 136 -30.25 33.69 30.64
N TRP A 137 -29.59 34.64 29.99
CA TRP A 137 -30.19 35.93 29.63
C TRP A 137 -31.41 35.75 28.72
N TRP A 138 -31.30 34.94 27.65
CA TRP A 138 -32.40 34.65 26.73
C TRP A 138 -33.62 34.03 27.44
N GLN A 139 -33.41 33.07 28.34
CA GLN A 139 -34.51 32.45 29.09
C GLN A 139 -35.20 33.46 30.02
N SER A 140 -34.42 34.30 30.70
CA SER A 140 -34.94 35.39 31.55
C SER A 140 -35.74 36.44 30.75
N HIS A 141 -35.33 36.71 29.50
CA HIS A 141 -35.97 37.69 28.60
C HIS A 141 -36.83 37.03 27.51
N SER A 142 -37.26 35.79 27.71
CA SER A 142 -37.96 34.95 26.71
C SER A 142 -39.25 35.58 26.15
N LYS A 143 -39.87 36.51 26.88
CA LYS A 143 -41.03 37.29 26.43
C LYS A 143 -40.68 38.41 25.45
N TRP A 144 -39.50 39.01 25.57
CA TRP A 144 -39.02 40.14 24.77
C TRP A 144 -37.48 40.05 24.61
N PRO A 145 -36.98 39.18 23.73
CA PRO A 145 -35.56 38.80 23.68
C PRO A 145 -34.72 39.80 22.86
N TYR A 146 -34.94 41.10 23.08
CA TYR A 146 -34.21 42.18 22.43
C TYR A 146 -33.42 42.95 23.48
N PRO A 147 -32.09 42.71 23.62
CA PRO A 147 -31.29 43.35 24.66
C PRO A 147 -31.18 44.86 24.40
N THR A 148 -31.32 45.65 25.48
CA THR A 148 -31.00 47.08 25.47
C THR A 148 -29.48 47.29 25.30
N GLU A 149 -29.03 48.52 25.04
CA GLU A 149 -27.59 48.80 24.95
C GLU A 149 -26.84 48.45 26.26
N ASP A 150 -27.47 48.65 27.42
CA ASP A 150 -26.91 48.25 28.72
C ASP A 150 -26.88 46.72 28.90
N ASP A 151 -27.88 45.99 28.38
CA ASP A 151 -27.84 44.52 28.36
C ASP A 151 -26.71 44.00 27.47
N LYS A 152 -26.56 44.58 26.27
CA LYS A 152 -25.46 44.22 25.36
C LYS A 152 -24.10 44.49 25.99
N ALA A 153 -23.92 45.64 26.64
CA ALA A 153 -22.69 45.98 27.33
C ALA A 153 -22.35 44.98 28.46
N ARG A 154 -23.34 44.59 29.27
CA ARG A 154 -23.18 43.54 30.29
C ARG A 154 -22.84 42.19 29.70
N LEU A 155 -23.53 41.76 28.64
CA LEU A 155 -23.26 40.49 27.98
C LEU A 155 -21.86 40.47 27.33
N VAL A 156 -21.40 41.57 26.71
CA VAL A 156 -20.00 41.74 26.26
C VAL A 156 -19.03 41.56 27.43
N GLN A 157 -19.28 42.22 28.56
CA GLN A 157 -18.39 42.18 29.73
C GLN A 157 -18.33 40.79 30.38
N GLU A 158 -19.46 40.11 30.54
CA GLU A 158 -19.56 38.80 31.18
C GLU A 158 -19.07 37.65 30.29
N THR A 159 -19.24 37.76 28.97
CA THR A 159 -18.83 36.71 28.01
C THR A 159 -17.46 36.96 27.37
N GLY A 160 -16.93 38.18 27.44
CA GLY A 160 -15.71 38.58 26.73
C GLY A 160 -15.84 38.59 25.21
N LEU A 161 -17.06 38.43 24.67
CA LEU A 161 -17.32 38.43 23.22
C LEU A 161 -17.39 39.86 22.67
N GLN A 162 -17.06 40.03 21.39
CA GLN A 162 -17.21 41.32 20.73
C GLN A 162 -18.69 41.67 20.59
N LEU A 163 -19.05 42.96 20.66
CA LEU A 163 -20.45 43.42 20.58
C LEU A 163 -21.22 42.91 19.35
N LYS A 164 -20.54 42.66 18.22
CA LYS A 164 -21.12 42.05 17.00
C LYS A 164 -21.41 40.54 17.09
N GLN A 165 -21.06 39.90 18.19
CA GLN A 165 -21.24 38.47 18.47
C GLN A 165 -22.30 38.21 19.56
N ILE A 166 -22.86 39.28 20.14
CA ILE A 166 -23.97 39.30 21.10
C ILE A 166 -25.28 39.49 20.31
#